data_AF-A0A8T3KPL0-F1
#
_entry.id   AF-A0A8T3KPL0-F1
#
_cell.length_a   1.000
_cell.length_b   1.000
_cell.length_c   1.000
_cell.angle_alpha   90.00
_cell.angle_beta   90.00
_cell.angle_gamma   90.00
#
_symmetry.space_group_name_H-M   'P 1'
#
loop_
_entity.id
_entity.type
_entity.pdbx_description
1 polymer ?
#
loop_
_entity_poly.entity_id
_entity_poly.type
_entity_poly.pdbx_seq_one_letter_code
_entity_poly.pdbx_strand_id
1 'polypeptide(L)'
;MANEVRCLYPIPWYVALLETVPETFLVIKLGFKLFGTDVDTKKALLISLMNGIFTYFVRKMPLVFGLHTIAIILFLTLLVKALLKHSTGYCFASVAAGGMILGVLQSTVLFFVFGNIQHCR
;
A
#
# COMPACT_ATOMS: atom_id res chain seq x y z
N MET A 1 4.43 34.54 -11.42
CA MET A 1 3.45 33.52 -10.98
C MET A 1 2.72 33.00 -12.21
N ALA A 2 2.62 31.68 -12.37
CA ALA A 2 2.06 30.94 -13.52
C ALA A 2 3.03 30.65 -14.70
N ASN A 3 3.95 29.67 -14.55
CA ASN A 3 4.36 28.75 -15.65
C ASN A 3 5.49 27.74 -15.28
N GLU A 4 5.44 27.08 -14.11
CA GLU A 4 6.46 26.05 -13.74
C GLU A 4 5.86 24.71 -13.28
N VAL A 5 4.56 24.45 -13.48
CA VAL A 5 3.87 23.26 -12.90
C VAL A 5 3.27 22.33 -13.98
N ARG A 6 3.99 22.09 -15.09
CA ARG A 6 3.48 21.26 -16.21
C ARG A 6 4.37 20.11 -16.66
N CYS A 7 5.13 19.48 -15.75
CA CYS A 7 5.93 18.28 -16.09
C CYS A 7 5.93 17.19 -15.00
N LEU A 8 4.84 17.00 -14.24
CA LEU A 8 4.64 15.71 -13.57
C LEU A 8 3.87 14.82 -14.53
N TYR A 9 4.59 13.99 -15.29
CA TYR A 9 3.97 12.94 -16.10
C TYR A 9 3.04 12.13 -15.17
N PRO A 10 1.74 11.99 -15.48
CA PRO A 10 0.84 11.21 -14.63
C PRO A 10 1.43 9.82 -14.49
N ILE A 11 1.61 9.36 -13.24
CA ILE A 11 2.23 8.07 -12.95
C ILE A 11 1.51 7.00 -13.77
N PRO A 12 2.21 6.27 -14.65
CA PRO A 12 1.57 5.30 -15.51
C PRO A 12 0.84 4.25 -14.68
N TRP A 13 -0.29 3.78 -15.19
CA TRP A 13 -1.14 2.80 -14.51
C TRP A 13 -0.39 1.52 -14.10
N TYR A 14 0.58 1.10 -14.93
CA TYR A 14 1.40 -0.08 -14.66
C TYR A 14 2.39 0.16 -13.51
N VAL A 15 2.92 1.38 -13.33
CA VAL A 15 3.81 1.72 -12.21
C VAL A 15 3.05 1.67 -10.90
N ALA A 16 1.85 2.25 -10.86
CA ALA A 16 0.99 2.20 -9.68
C ALA A 16 0.64 0.76 -9.29
N LEU A 17 0.24 -0.09 -10.25
CA LEU A 17 -0.04 -1.50 -9.96
C LEU A 17 1.20 -2.27 -9.49
N LEU A 18 2.33 -2.06 -10.16
CA LEU A 18 3.57 -2.79 -9.88
C LEU A 18 4.21 -2.39 -8.55
N GLU A 19 3.92 -1.18 -8.06
CA GLU A 19 4.23 -0.77 -6.68
C GLU A 19 3.24 -1.38 -5.69
N THR A 20 1.94 -1.19 -5.90
CA THR A 20 0.91 -1.52 -4.89
C THR A 20 0.78 -3.03 -4.65
N VAL A 21 1.01 -3.87 -5.66
CA VAL A 21 0.93 -5.34 -5.52
C VAL A 21 2.00 -5.90 -4.57
N PRO A 22 3.31 -5.72 -4.79
CA PRO A 22 4.33 -6.20 -3.84
C PRO A 22 4.22 -5.52 -2.48
N GLU A 23 3.83 -4.24 -2.44
CA GLU A 23 3.57 -3.52 -1.19
C GLU A 23 2.46 -4.19 -0.38
N THR A 24 1.28 -4.40 -0.98
CA THR A 24 0.14 -5.04 -0.30
C THR A 24 0.47 -6.47 0.11
N PHE A 25 1.18 -7.21 -0.73
CA PHE A 25 1.64 -8.57 -0.40
C PHE A 25 2.52 -8.59 0.85
N LEU A 26 3.47 -7.66 0.96
CA LEU A 26 4.33 -7.50 2.12
C LEU A 26 3.53 -7.08 3.36
N VAL A 27 2.60 -6.13 3.24
CA VAL A 27 1.72 -5.71 4.35
C VAL A 27 0.98 -6.91 4.94
N ILE A 28 0.40 -7.76 4.09
CA ILE A 28 -0.33 -8.94 4.56
C ILE A 28 0.62 -9.94 5.21
N LYS A 29 1.73 -10.31 4.55
CA LYS A 29 2.64 -11.33 5.08
C LYS A 29 3.32 -10.87 6.37
N LEU A 30 3.83 -9.65 6.43
CA LEU A 30 4.47 -9.10 7.63
C LEU A 30 3.45 -8.87 8.74
N GLY A 31 2.32 -8.25 8.42
CA GLY A 31 1.27 -7.94 9.38
C GLY A 31 0.73 -9.20 10.06
N PHE A 32 0.30 -10.19 9.30
CA PHE A 32 -0.25 -11.43 9.87
C PHE A 32 0.81 -12.27 10.61
N LYS A 33 2.05 -12.29 10.09
CA LYS A 33 3.14 -13.02 10.74
C LYS A 33 3.53 -12.41 12.08
N LEU A 34 3.40 -11.09 12.26
CA LEU A 34 3.60 -10.41 13.54
C LEU A 34 2.62 -10.91 14.62
N PHE A 35 1.40 -11.24 14.21
CA PHE A 35 0.38 -11.79 15.10
C PHE A 35 0.34 -13.33 15.11
N GLY A 36 1.38 -14.00 14.58
CA GLY A 36 1.54 -15.45 14.63
C GLY A 36 0.69 -16.26 13.64
N THR A 37 0.01 -15.63 12.68
CA THR A 37 -0.76 -16.33 11.66
C THR A 37 0.00 -16.32 10.33
N ASP A 38 0.22 -17.49 9.72
CA ASP A 38 0.77 -17.54 8.36
C ASP A 38 -0.36 -17.54 7.32
N VAL A 39 -0.34 -16.55 6.45
CA VAL A 39 -1.28 -16.45 5.32
C VAL A 39 -0.69 -17.17 4.13
N ASP A 40 -1.45 -18.13 3.57
CA ASP A 40 -1.09 -18.82 2.34
C ASP A 40 -0.70 -17.80 1.26
N THR A 41 0.49 -17.97 0.70
CA THR A 41 1.06 -17.12 -0.34
C THR A 41 0.10 -16.93 -1.52
N LYS A 42 -0.66 -17.97 -1.91
CA LYS A 42 -1.65 -17.86 -2.99
C LYS A 42 -2.78 -16.90 -2.64
N LYS A 43 -3.26 -16.94 -1.39
CA LYS A 43 -4.31 -16.03 -0.90
C LYS A 43 -3.78 -14.61 -0.76
N ALA A 44 -2.58 -14.43 -0.22
CA ALA A 44 -1.94 -13.13 -0.10
C ALA A 44 -1.72 -12.49 -1.48
N LEU A 45 -1.28 -13.26 -2.47
CA LEU A 45 -1.11 -12.80 -3.85
C LEU A 45 -2.45 -12.37 -4.46
N LEU A 46 -3.50 -13.19 -4.31
CA LEU A 46 -4.83 -12.87 -4.79
C LEU A 46 -5.38 -11.56 -4.18
N ILE A 47 -5.24 -11.41 -2.85
CA ILE A 47 -5.65 -10.19 -2.15
C ILE A 47 -4.87 -8.98 -2.66
N SER A 48 -3.55 -9.10 -2.81
CA SER A 48 -2.71 -8.01 -3.29
C SER A 48 -3.06 -7.55 -4.70
N LEU A 49 -3.41 -8.49 -5.59
CA LEU A 49 -3.82 -8.19 -6.95
C LEU A 49 -5.18 -7.46 -6.98
N MET A 50 -6.15 -7.96 -6.23
CA MET A 50 -7.47 -7.33 -6.10
C MET A 50 -7.37 -5.92 -5.49
N ASN A 51 -6.52 -5.76 -4.46
CA ASN A 51 -6.29 -4.46 -3.84
C ASN A 51 -5.57 -3.48 -4.77
N GLY A 52 -4.62 -3.95 -5.59
CA GLY A 52 -3.94 -3.13 -6.59
C GLY A 52 -4.91 -2.60 -7.65
N ILE A 53 -5.80 -3.45 -8.16
CA ILE A 53 -6.84 -3.03 -9.12
C ILE A 53 -7.75 -1.97 -8.49
N PHE A 54 -8.21 -2.18 -7.25
CA PHE A 54 -9.05 -1.20 -6.55
C PHE A 54 -8.31 0.13 -6.32
N THR A 55 -7.04 0.06 -5.91
CA THR A 55 -6.19 1.24 -5.71
C THR A 55 -6.06 2.06 -6.98
N TYR A 56 -5.96 1.41 -8.15
CA TYR A 56 -5.94 2.10 -9.44
C TYR A 56 -7.23 2.92 -9.67
N PHE A 57 -8.40 2.36 -9.40
CA PHE A 57 -9.67 3.09 -9.53
C PHE A 57 -9.77 4.23 -8.51
N VAL A 58 -9.40 3.99 -7.27
CA VAL A 58 -9.41 5.00 -6.21
C VAL A 58 -8.48 6.17 -6.54
N ARG A 59 -7.28 5.91 -7.06
CA ARG A 59 -6.33 6.97 -7.46
C ARG A 59 -6.81 7.82 -8.64
N LYS A 60 -7.77 7.35 -9.44
CA LYS A 60 -8.40 8.16 -10.51
C LYS A 60 -9.50 9.09 -10.01
N MET A 61 -10.02 8.87 -8.79
CA MET A 61 -11.03 9.75 -8.22
C MET A 61 -10.37 11.06 -7.77
N PRO A 62 -11.06 12.21 -7.85
CA PRO A 62 -10.54 13.47 -7.36
C PRO A 62 -10.72 13.58 -5.83
N LEU A 63 -10.17 12.63 -5.07
CA LEU A 63 -10.21 12.69 -3.60
C LEU A 63 -8.99 13.47 -3.09
N VAL A 64 -9.14 14.07 -1.90
CA VAL A 64 -8.02 14.72 -1.21
C VAL A 64 -6.99 13.69 -0.77
N PHE A 65 -5.73 14.10 -0.78
CA PHE A 65 -4.60 13.32 -0.29
C PHE A 65 -4.89 12.78 1.14
N GLY A 66 -4.74 11.48 1.34
CA GLY A 66 -5.08 10.79 2.60
C GLY A 66 -6.43 10.06 2.58
N LEU A 67 -7.49 10.62 1.96
CA LEU A 67 -8.77 9.90 1.85
C LEU A 67 -8.63 8.65 0.98
N HIS A 68 -7.83 8.74 -0.08
CA HIS A 68 -7.48 7.58 -0.91
C HIS A 68 -6.90 6.45 -0.08
N THR A 69 -5.95 6.76 0.79
CA THR A 69 -5.26 5.77 1.64
C THR A 69 -6.23 5.14 2.64
N ILE A 70 -7.08 5.93 3.28
CA ILE A 70 -8.12 5.41 4.19
C ILE A 70 -9.06 4.46 3.43
N ALA A 71 -9.53 4.84 2.25
CA ALA A 71 -10.39 4.00 1.42
C ALA A 71 -9.71 2.67 1.03
N ILE A 72 -8.43 2.71 0.66
CA ILE A 72 -7.64 1.52 0.32
C ILE A 72 -7.46 0.61 1.53
N ILE A 73 -7.12 1.15 2.71
CA ILE A 73 -6.94 0.37 3.94
C ILE A 73 -8.26 -0.30 4.36
N LEU A 74 -9.37 0.41 4.29
CA LEU A 74 -10.69 -0.14 4.59
C LEU A 74 -11.05 -1.27 3.62
N PHE A 75 -10.83 -1.07 2.33
CA PHE A 75 -11.06 -2.10 1.31
C PHE A 75 -10.18 -3.32 1.52
N LEU A 76 -8.89 -3.13 1.78
CA LEU A 76 -7.95 -4.21 2.07
C LEU A 76 -8.38 -5.02 3.30
N THR A 77 -8.80 -4.34 4.37
CA THR A 77 -9.29 -4.99 5.60
C THR A 77 -10.53 -5.84 5.32
N LEU A 78 -11.48 -5.32 4.52
CA LEU A 78 -12.67 -6.07 4.11
C LEU A 78 -12.30 -7.29 3.26
N LEU A 79 -11.36 -7.17 2.33
CA LEU A 79 -10.92 -8.26 1.48
C LEU A 79 -10.28 -9.39 2.28
N VAL A 80 -9.38 -9.01 3.19
CA VAL A 80 -8.68 -9.93 4.09
C VAL A 80 -9.70 -10.65 4.98
N LYS A 81 -10.65 -9.92 5.56
CA LYS A 81 -11.75 -10.52 6.35
C LYS A 81 -12.55 -11.53 5.54
N ALA A 82 -12.94 -11.18 4.31
CA ALA A 82 -13.74 -12.04 3.44
C ALA A 82 -13.03 -13.34 3.07
N LEU A 83 -11.71 -13.29 2.82
CA LEU A 83 -10.93 -14.44 2.36
C LEU A 83 -10.31 -15.28 3.48
N LEU A 84 -9.97 -14.68 4.63
CA LEU A 84 -9.35 -15.38 5.76
C LEU A 84 -10.37 -15.82 6.83
N LYS A 85 -11.60 -15.28 6.83
CA LYS A 85 -12.67 -15.59 7.80
C LYS A 85 -12.28 -15.44 9.29
N HIS A 86 -11.21 -14.71 9.59
CA HIS A 86 -10.80 -14.40 10.96
C HIS A 86 -11.64 -13.27 11.58
N SER A 87 -11.47 -13.06 12.89
CA SER A 87 -12.15 -11.98 13.62
C SER A 87 -11.77 -10.60 13.07
N THR A 88 -12.76 -9.69 13.00
CA THR A 88 -12.61 -8.37 12.37
C THR A 88 -11.49 -7.54 13.02
N GLY A 89 -11.38 -7.58 14.36
CA GLY A 89 -10.36 -6.81 15.09
C GLY A 89 -8.94 -7.30 14.80
N TYR A 90 -8.74 -8.62 14.68
CA TYR A 90 -7.44 -9.20 14.36
C TYR A 90 -6.99 -8.83 12.94
N CYS A 91 -7.92 -8.86 11.97
CA CYS A 91 -7.62 -8.50 10.59
C CYS A 91 -7.21 -7.03 10.45
N PHE A 92 -7.94 -6.13 11.12
CA PHE A 92 -7.61 -4.70 11.11
C PHE A 92 -6.26 -4.44 11.78
N ALA A 93 -6.01 -5.02 12.97
CA ALA A 93 -4.74 -4.86 13.67
C ALA A 93 -3.55 -5.37 12.85
N SER A 94 -3.71 -6.53 12.18
CA SER A 94 -2.68 -7.11 11.31
C SER A 94 -2.36 -6.22 10.12
N VAL A 95 -3.38 -5.74 9.41
CA VAL A 95 -3.21 -4.87 8.24
C VAL A 95 -2.63 -3.51 8.64
N ALA A 96 -3.12 -2.92 9.73
CA ALA A 96 -2.60 -1.64 10.24
C ALA A 96 -1.13 -1.77 10.67
N ALA A 97 -0.77 -2.81 11.42
CA ALA A 97 0.61 -3.05 11.84
C ALA A 97 1.54 -3.29 10.64
N GLY A 98 1.12 -4.13 9.69
CA GLY A 98 1.88 -4.37 8.46
C GLY A 98 2.09 -3.10 7.63
N GLY A 99 1.04 -2.28 7.50
CA GLY A 99 1.10 -0.99 6.82
C GLY A 99 2.01 0.02 7.52
N MET A 100 1.99 0.09 8.86
CA MET A 100 2.89 0.95 9.62
C MET A 100 4.35 0.53 9.46
N ILE A 101 4.64 -0.77 9.58
CA ILE A 101 6.00 -1.31 9.40
C ILE A 101 6.53 -0.97 8.01
N LEU A 102 5.73 -1.24 6.98
CA LEU A 102 6.14 -0.99 5.60
C LEU A 102 6.25 0.51 5.30
N GLY A 103 5.37 1.34 5.85
CA GLY A 103 5.43 2.79 5.70
C GLY A 103 6.69 3.40 6.33
N VAL A 104 7.08 2.93 7.51
CA VAL A 104 8.35 3.35 8.16
C VAL A 104 9.54 2.89 7.32
N LEU A 105 9.51 1.64 6.84
CA LEU A 105 10.57 1.09 6.01
C LEU A 105 10.71 1.88 4.68
N GLN A 106 9.61 2.12 3.99
CA GLN A 106 9.56 2.89 2.75
C GLN A 106 10.07 4.31 2.96
N SER A 107 9.65 4.98 4.04
CA SER A 107 10.10 6.34 4.38
C SER A 107 11.61 6.39 4.65
N THR A 108 12.14 5.40 5.37
CA THR A 108 13.57 5.30 5.68
C THR A 108 14.39 5.03 4.42
N VAL A 109 13.93 4.12 3.56
CA VAL A 109 14.60 3.80 2.28
C VAL A 109 14.59 5.02 1.36
N LEU A 110 13.46 5.70 1.22
CA LEU A 110 13.36 6.93 0.44
C LEU A 110 14.31 8.01 0.97
N PHE A 111 14.34 8.21 2.30
CA PHE A 111 15.27 9.15 2.92
C PHE A 111 16.73 8.80 2.63
N PHE A 112 17.12 7.53 2.69
CA PHE A 112 18.50 7.14 2.37
C PHE A 112 18.82 7.33 0.89
N VAL A 113 17.93 6.91 -0.01
CA VAL A 113 18.14 7.00 -1.46
C VAL A 113 18.23 8.47 -1.90
N PHE A 114 17.31 9.33 -1.47
CA PHE A 114 17.29 10.74 -1.86
C PHE A 114 18.24 11.61 -1.01
N GLY A 115 18.46 11.27 0.25
CA GLY A 115 19.42 11.93 1.12
C GLY A 115 20.86 11.81 0.62
N ASN A 116 21.22 10.70 -0.04
CA ASN A 116 22.52 10.56 -0.70
C ASN A 116 22.64 11.38 -2.01
N ILE A 117 21.52 11.85 -2.59
CA ILE A 117 21.51 12.66 -3.82
C ILE A 117 21.60 14.17 -3.50
N GLN A 118 21.14 14.60 -2.32
CA GLN A 118 21.20 16.00 -1.89
C GLN A 118 22.62 16.50 -1.56
N HIS A 119 23.61 15.62 -1.40
CA HIS A 119 25.00 16.02 -1.16
C HIS A 119 25.76 16.39 -2.45
N CYS A 120 25.13 16.30 -3.63
CA CYS A 120 25.71 16.65 -4.94
C CYS A 120 25.07 17.89 -5.58
N ARG A 121 24.48 18.81 -4.80
CA ARG A 121 24.04 20.11 -5.32
C ARG A 121 24.39 21.26 -4.39
#